data_AF-A0A822DEG5-F1
#
_entry.id   AF-A0A822DEG5-F1
#
_cell.length_a   1.000
_cell.length_b   1.000
_cell.length_c   1.000
_cell.angle_alpha   90.00
_cell.angle_beta   90.00
_cell.angle_gamma   90.00
#
_symmetry.space_group_name_H-M   'P 1'
#
loop_
_entity.id
_entity.type
_entity.pdbx_description
1 polymer ?
#
loop_
_entity_poly.entity_id
_entity_poly.type
_entity_poly.pdbx_seq_one_letter_code
_entity_poly.pdbx_strand_id
1 'polypeptide(L)'
;MEQCLSYFPNAIELTLSETFHVPRDSIVISLNRIIPLRQLTKLTFDYHHFPFEQVIELLHFTPNVHTLKLDSILLYQRSSFLIEQNEIFQKVSKMNTITSVTIGNETTLEEIQLVVALFPRLKCLTINLDKEDLKTIARFLLSKPNNNTDYLSTLCVSKQQRGLFTILVTLIESEKLLDDYTIKVINQKLYLWW
;
A
#
# COMPACT_ATOMS: atom_id res chain seq x y z
N MET A 1 18.94 -8.34 32.89
CA MET A 1 19.06 -8.01 31.46
C MET A 1 19.04 -9.32 30.69
N GLU A 2 17.86 -9.76 30.25
CA GLU A 2 17.75 -10.96 29.42
C GLU A 2 18.18 -10.59 27.99
N GLN A 3 19.20 -11.27 27.47
CA GLN A 3 19.56 -11.19 26.06
C GLN A 3 18.40 -11.79 25.27
N CYS A 4 17.61 -10.91 24.64
CA CYS A 4 16.56 -11.32 23.72
C CYS A 4 17.26 -11.83 22.46
N LEU A 5 17.56 -13.14 22.42
CA LEU A 5 18.08 -13.82 21.25
C LEU A 5 16.98 -13.78 20.18
N SER A 6 17.17 -12.95 19.16
CA SER A 6 16.31 -12.97 17.99
C SER A 6 16.46 -14.34 17.32
N TYR A 7 15.36 -15.09 17.24
CA TYR A 7 15.33 -16.43 16.65
C TYR A 7 15.68 -16.43 15.16
N PHE A 8 15.37 -15.34 14.44
CA PHE A 8 15.70 -15.18 13.03
C PHE A 8 16.49 -13.90 12.79
N PRO A 9 17.78 -13.88 13.16
CA PRO A 9 18.61 -12.66 13.12
C PRO A 9 18.88 -12.16 11.71
N ASN A 10 18.69 -12.99 10.68
CA ASN A 10 18.97 -12.65 9.27
C ASN A 10 17.70 -12.49 8.41
N ALA A 11 16.50 -12.55 9.02
CA ALA A 11 15.26 -12.43 8.26
C ALA A 11 15.09 -11.00 7.71
N ILE A 12 14.97 -10.87 6.39
CA ILE A 12 14.77 -9.61 5.66
C ILE A 12 13.34 -9.44 5.13
N GLU A 13 12.57 -10.52 5.10
CA GLU A 13 11.16 -10.52 4.70
C GLU A 13 10.32 -11.09 5.83
N LEU A 14 9.15 -10.49 6.07
CA LEU A 14 8.15 -11.00 6.99
C LEU A 14 6.81 -11.12 6.27
N THR A 15 6.24 -12.33 6.34
CA THR A 15 4.87 -12.60 5.91
C THR A 15 4.05 -13.00 7.12
N LEU A 16 2.97 -12.28 7.36
CA LEU A 16 1.92 -12.66 8.30
C LEU A 16 0.73 -13.14 7.47
N SER A 17 0.42 -14.42 7.59
CA SER A 17 -0.65 -15.08 6.84
C SER A 17 -1.58 -15.80 7.80
N GLU A 18 -2.75 -16.16 7.28
CA GLU A 18 -3.78 -16.90 8.01
C GLU A 18 -4.37 -16.12 9.20
N THR A 19 -5.40 -16.69 9.83
CA THR A 19 -6.09 -16.06 10.93
C THR A 19 -5.26 -16.16 12.20
N PHE A 20 -4.87 -15.03 12.78
CA PHE A 20 -4.23 -15.00 14.09
C PHE A 20 -4.82 -13.91 14.98
N HIS A 21 -4.76 -14.13 16.30
CA HIS A 21 -5.24 -13.15 17.26
C HIS A 21 -4.24 -12.00 17.34
N VAL A 22 -4.60 -10.86 16.75
CA VAL A 22 -3.83 -9.62 16.90
C VAL A 22 -3.95 -9.14 18.36
N PRO A 23 -2.84 -8.97 19.09
CA PRO A 23 -2.89 -8.43 20.45
C PRO A 23 -3.60 -7.08 20.47
N ARG A 24 -4.32 -6.76 21.56
CA ARG A 24 -4.98 -5.45 21.71
C ARG A 24 -3.99 -4.28 21.75
N ASP A 25 -2.77 -4.53 22.24
CA ASP A 25 -1.78 -3.49 22.45
C ASP A 25 -0.92 -3.29 21.18
N SER A 26 -0.09 -4.26 20.83
CA SER A 26 0.75 -4.19 19.63
C SER A 26 1.35 -5.53 19.25
N ILE A 27 1.32 -5.88 17.96
CA ILE A 27 2.06 -7.03 17.42
C ILE A 27 3.58 -6.81 17.44
N VAL A 28 4.04 -5.54 17.44
CA VAL A 28 5.46 -5.18 17.36
C VAL A 28 6.25 -5.76 18.51
N ILE A 29 5.70 -5.73 19.73
CA ILE A 29 6.37 -6.23 20.94
C ILE A 29 6.72 -7.71 20.79
N SER A 30 5.78 -8.50 20.26
CA SER A 30 5.99 -9.93 20.04
C SER A 30 6.99 -10.17 18.92
N LEU A 31 6.87 -9.45 17.79
CA LEU A 31 7.74 -9.64 16.63
C LEU A 31 9.19 -9.22 16.91
N ASN A 32 9.41 -8.11 17.63
CA ASN A 32 10.74 -7.59 17.91
C ASN A 32 11.58 -8.51 18.83
N ARG A 33 10.93 -9.45 19.54
CA ARG A 33 11.62 -10.50 20.31
C ARG A 33 12.10 -11.66 19.43
N ILE A 34 11.51 -11.81 18.26
CA ILE A 34 11.72 -12.96 17.37
C ILE A 34 12.60 -12.56 16.18
N ILE A 35 12.39 -11.36 15.63
CA ILE A 35 13.02 -10.87 14.41
C ILE A 35 13.50 -9.43 14.62
N PRO A 36 14.73 -9.08 14.18
CA PRO A 36 15.18 -7.69 14.16
C PRO A 36 14.41 -6.87 13.11
N LEU A 37 13.35 -6.18 13.54
CA LEU A 37 12.43 -5.46 12.63
C LEU A 37 13.13 -4.43 11.72
N ARG A 38 14.21 -3.83 12.19
CA ARG A 38 14.94 -2.80 11.44
C ARG A 38 15.57 -3.31 10.14
N GLN A 39 15.82 -4.60 9.99
CA GLN A 39 16.46 -5.12 8.76
C GLN A 39 15.45 -5.58 7.70
N LEU A 40 14.15 -5.56 8.03
CA LEU A 40 13.11 -5.96 7.10
C LEU A 40 13.05 -4.99 5.93
N THR A 41 13.03 -5.53 4.71
CA THR A 41 12.90 -4.80 3.45
C THR A 41 11.53 -5.01 2.81
N LYS A 42 10.82 -6.07 3.23
CA LYS A 42 9.52 -6.44 2.69
C LYS A 42 8.58 -6.94 3.78
N LEU A 43 7.35 -6.44 3.75
CA LEU A 43 6.25 -6.87 4.61
C LEU A 43 5.10 -7.36 3.75
N THR A 44 4.54 -8.52 4.11
CA THR A 44 3.35 -9.09 3.48
C THR A 44 2.34 -9.45 4.56
N PHE A 45 1.12 -8.96 4.40
CA PHE A 45 -0.02 -9.27 5.26
C PHE A 45 -1.09 -9.95 4.40
N ASP A 46 -1.07 -11.28 4.37
CA ASP A 46 -2.03 -12.12 3.65
C ASP A 46 -3.13 -12.56 4.63
N TYR A 47 -3.76 -11.56 5.25
CA TYR A 47 -4.86 -11.73 6.21
C TYR A 47 -5.86 -10.56 6.08
N HIS A 48 -7.05 -10.85 5.52
CA HIS A 48 -8.11 -9.86 5.28
C HIS A 48 -8.53 -9.02 6.49
N HIS A 49 -8.40 -9.55 7.71
CA HIS A 49 -8.85 -8.86 8.92
C HIS A 49 -7.71 -8.23 9.73
N PHE A 50 -6.53 -8.06 9.12
CA PHE A 50 -5.45 -7.37 9.80
C PHE A 50 -5.73 -5.86 9.91
N PRO A 51 -5.81 -5.27 11.12
CA PRO A 51 -6.12 -3.86 11.30
C PRO A 51 -5.05 -2.97 10.66
N PHE A 52 -5.46 -1.97 9.89
CA PHE A 52 -4.50 -1.07 9.23
C PHE A 52 -3.69 -0.23 10.22
N GLU A 53 -4.25 0.08 11.38
CA GLU A 53 -3.55 0.75 12.49
C GLU A 53 -2.32 -0.05 12.96
N GLN A 54 -2.43 -1.38 12.98
CA GLN A 54 -1.32 -2.27 13.35
C GLN A 54 -0.26 -2.35 12.25
N VAL A 55 -0.64 -2.17 10.98
CA VAL A 55 0.32 -2.01 9.88
C VAL A 55 1.13 -0.74 10.08
N ILE A 56 0.48 0.39 10.35
CA ILE A 56 1.14 1.68 10.58
C ILE A 56 2.09 1.59 11.77
N GLU A 57 1.66 0.96 12.86
CA GLU A 57 2.53 0.76 14.02
C GLU A 57 3.76 -0.09 13.66
N LEU A 58 3.60 -1.21 12.93
CA LEU A 58 4.73 -2.03 12.50
C LEU A 58 5.69 -1.27 11.58
N LEU A 59 5.15 -0.43 10.69
CA LEU A 59 5.94 0.45 9.82
C LEU A 59 6.78 1.45 10.60
N HIS A 60 6.34 1.85 11.79
CA HIS A 60 7.13 2.71 12.66
C HIS A 60 8.47 2.07 13.08
N PHE A 61 8.51 0.74 13.19
CA PHE A 61 9.68 -0.03 13.63
C PHE A 61 10.45 -0.72 12.50
N THR A 62 10.00 -0.57 11.25
CA THR A 62 10.57 -1.23 10.06
C THR A 62 11.01 -0.20 9.00
N PRO A 63 11.94 0.73 9.35
CA PRO A 63 12.27 1.88 8.50
C PRO A 63 12.89 1.54 7.15
N ASN A 64 13.41 0.33 6.97
CA ASN A 64 14.06 -0.12 5.73
C ASN A 64 13.11 -0.86 4.79
N VAL A 65 11.81 -0.92 5.11
CA VAL A 65 10.83 -1.55 4.22
C VAL A 65 10.63 -0.70 2.98
N HIS A 66 10.71 -1.35 1.83
CA HIS A 66 10.50 -0.74 0.50
C HIS A 66 9.29 -1.32 -0.22
N THR A 67 8.90 -2.55 0.14
CA THR A 67 7.77 -3.27 -0.46
C THR A 67 6.76 -3.67 0.60
N LEU A 68 5.51 -3.25 0.43
CA LEU A 68 4.39 -3.61 1.27
C LEU A 68 3.33 -4.34 0.43
N LYS A 69 2.91 -5.51 0.89
CA LYS A 69 1.76 -6.23 0.34
C LYS A 69 0.71 -6.38 1.43
N LEU A 70 -0.50 -5.96 1.10
CA LEU A 70 -1.69 -6.05 1.94
C LEU A 70 -2.74 -6.86 1.19
N ASP A 71 -3.48 -7.65 1.93
CA ASP A 71 -4.66 -8.33 1.40
C ASP A 71 -5.82 -7.33 1.20
N SER A 72 -6.10 -6.54 2.23
CA SER A 72 -7.09 -5.45 2.23
C SER A 72 -6.70 -4.35 3.22
N ILE A 73 -7.36 -3.19 3.13
CA ILE A 73 -7.22 -2.10 4.10
C ILE A 73 -8.44 -2.15 5.03
N LEU A 74 -8.27 -2.72 6.22
CA LEU A 74 -9.35 -2.77 7.21
C LEU A 74 -9.22 -1.60 8.19
N LEU A 75 -10.15 -0.65 8.10
CA LEU A 75 -10.29 0.47 9.03
C LEU A 75 -11.44 0.19 10.01
N TYR A 76 -11.16 0.13 11.32
CA TYR A 76 -12.22 -0.04 12.31
C TYR A 76 -12.92 1.30 12.58
N GLN A 77 -14.15 1.44 12.05
CA GLN A 77 -15.14 2.52 12.27
C GLN A 77 -14.66 3.99 12.10
N ARG A 78 -15.19 4.69 11.08
CA ARG A 78 -15.18 6.17 10.89
C ARG A 78 -13.80 6.87 10.94
N SER A 79 -12.72 6.16 10.60
CA SER A 79 -11.38 6.54 11.06
C SER A 79 -10.40 7.04 9.99
N SER A 80 -10.69 7.13 8.69
CA SER A 80 -9.67 7.62 7.72
C SER A 80 -9.18 9.03 8.05
N PHE A 81 -10.07 9.97 8.36
CA PHE A 81 -9.66 11.31 8.79
C PHE A 81 -9.00 11.33 10.18
N LEU A 82 -9.38 10.40 11.07
CA LEU A 82 -8.81 10.32 12.42
C LEU A 82 -7.44 9.65 12.42
N ILE A 83 -7.20 8.70 11.51
CA ILE A 83 -5.93 7.97 11.40
C ILE A 83 -4.86 8.88 10.82
N GLU A 84 -5.20 9.77 9.89
CA GLU A 84 -4.26 10.76 9.36
C GLU A 84 -3.83 11.77 10.44
N GLN A 85 -4.67 12.05 11.43
CA GLN A 85 -4.32 12.90 12.57
C GLN A 85 -3.45 12.18 13.62
N ASN A 86 -3.27 10.86 13.50
CA ASN A 86 -2.47 10.08 14.43
C ASN A 86 -0.97 10.46 14.30
N GLU A 87 -0.30 10.67 15.43
CA GLU A 87 1.12 11.04 15.45
C GLU A 87 2.03 9.97 14.83
N ILE A 88 1.70 8.69 15.02
CA ILE A 88 2.43 7.56 14.42
C ILE A 88 2.25 7.60 12.91
N PHE A 89 1.04 7.84 12.41
CA PHE A 89 0.78 7.99 10.97
C PHE A 89 1.64 9.11 10.37
N GLN A 90 1.61 10.30 10.98
CA GLN A 90 2.38 11.46 10.52
C GLN A 90 3.90 11.20 10.53
N LYS A 91 4.38 10.48 11.54
CA LYS A 91 5.79 10.09 11.65
C LYS A 91 6.17 9.07 10.59
N VAL A 92 5.35 8.04 10.40
CA VAL A 92 5.56 6.99 9.39
C VAL A 92 5.55 7.61 8.00
N SER A 93 4.56 8.45 7.67
CA SER A 93 4.44 9.11 6.37
C SER A 93 5.71 9.88 5.98
N LYS A 94 6.34 10.57 6.92
CA LYS A 94 7.57 11.35 6.68
C LYS A 94 8.83 10.49 6.59
N MET A 95 8.87 9.37 7.31
CA MET A 95 10.10 8.59 7.50
C MET A 95 10.22 7.37 6.60
N ASN A 96 9.10 6.80 6.16
CA ASN A 96 9.13 5.53 5.44
C ASN A 96 9.80 5.65 4.06
N THR A 97 10.30 4.52 3.58
CA THR A 97 10.96 4.39 2.27
C THR A 97 10.21 3.47 1.32
N ILE A 98 8.90 3.32 1.53
CA ILE A 98 8.08 2.41 0.74
C ILE A 98 7.90 3.00 -0.65
N THR A 99 8.29 2.21 -1.66
CA THR A 99 8.18 2.58 -3.07
C THR A 99 7.19 1.69 -3.82
N SER A 100 6.79 0.56 -3.24
CA SER A 100 5.87 -0.40 -3.87
C SER A 100 4.82 -0.87 -2.88
N VAL A 101 3.55 -0.67 -3.23
CA VAL A 101 2.39 -1.15 -2.47
C VAL A 101 1.54 -2.06 -3.35
N THR A 102 1.13 -3.20 -2.81
CA THR A 102 0.15 -4.10 -3.44
C THR A 102 -1.02 -4.33 -2.51
N ILE A 103 -2.25 -4.16 -3.00
CA ILE A 103 -3.49 -4.46 -2.29
C ILE A 103 -4.25 -5.52 -3.08
N GLY A 104 -4.54 -6.66 -2.45
CA GLY A 104 -5.10 -7.84 -3.10
C GLY A 104 -6.59 -7.75 -3.41
N ASN A 105 -7.35 -7.15 -2.49
CA ASN A 105 -8.79 -6.97 -2.58
C ASN A 105 -9.17 -5.66 -3.27
N GLU A 106 -10.45 -5.58 -3.63
CA GLU A 106 -11.06 -4.36 -4.17
C GLU A 106 -10.81 -3.20 -3.21
N THR A 107 -10.33 -2.09 -3.77
CA THR A 107 -9.89 -0.92 -3.02
C THR A 107 -10.76 0.29 -3.38
N THR A 108 -11.23 1.03 -2.38
CA THR A 108 -12.01 2.26 -2.62
C THR A 108 -11.09 3.48 -2.87
N LEU A 109 -11.67 4.59 -3.30
CA LEU A 109 -10.92 5.84 -3.46
C LEU A 109 -10.33 6.32 -2.13
N GLU A 110 -11.08 6.26 -1.04
CA GLU A 110 -10.65 6.71 0.29
C GLU A 110 -9.45 5.91 0.79
N GLU A 111 -9.45 4.60 0.55
CA GLU A 111 -8.33 3.73 0.89
C GLU A 111 -7.07 4.05 0.07
N ILE A 112 -7.23 4.37 -1.21
CA ILE A 112 -6.11 4.80 -2.07
C ILE A 112 -5.58 6.16 -1.64
N GLN A 113 -6.45 7.10 -1.29
CA GLN A 113 -6.06 8.39 -0.75
C GLN A 113 -5.22 8.22 0.52
N LEU A 114 -5.66 7.34 1.42
CA LEU A 114 -4.94 7.02 2.65
C LEU A 114 -3.55 6.42 2.36
N VAL A 115 -3.46 5.48 1.41
CA VAL A 115 -2.20 4.86 0.98
C VAL A 115 -1.24 5.90 0.40
N VAL A 116 -1.72 6.77 -0.48
CA VAL A 116 -0.93 7.83 -1.09
C VAL A 116 -0.45 8.85 -0.05
N ALA A 117 -1.29 9.20 0.93
CA ALA A 117 -0.91 10.07 2.05
C ALA A 117 0.13 9.42 2.97
N LEU A 118 0.04 8.11 3.19
CA LEU A 118 0.98 7.37 4.04
C LEU A 118 2.32 7.11 3.33
N PHE A 119 2.34 6.99 2.00
CA PHE A 119 3.53 6.63 1.23
C PHE A 119 3.88 7.70 0.19
N PRO A 120 4.38 8.87 0.60
CA PRO A 120 4.67 9.98 -0.32
C PRO A 120 5.80 9.69 -1.34
N ARG A 121 6.52 8.56 -1.20
CA ARG A 121 7.58 8.10 -2.14
C ARG A 121 7.14 6.91 -2.99
N LEU A 122 5.84 6.62 -3.02
CA LEU A 122 5.27 5.50 -3.74
C LEU A 122 5.54 5.64 -5.25
N LYS A 123 6.18 4.64 -5.83
CA LYS A 123 6.48 4.56 -7.27
C LYS A 123 5.56 3.60 -8.01
N CYS A 124 5.20 2.51 -7.34
CA CYS A 124 4.37 1.44 -7.89
C CYS A 124 3.19 1.16 -6.97
N LEU A 125 1.99 1.29 -7.51
CA LEU A 125 0.75 0.91 -6.85
C LEU A 125 0.09 -0.23 -7.63
N THR A 126 -0.07 -1.38 -6.97
CA THR A 126 -0.85 -2.50 -7.50
C THR A 126 -2.13 -2.65 -6.70
N ILE A 127 -3.27 -2.58 -7.36
CA ILE A 127 -4.60 -2.59 -6.74
C ILE A 127 -5.55 -3.49 -7.52
N ASN A 128 -6.64 -3.89 -6.88
CA ASN A 128 -7.80 -4.45 -7.54
C ASN A 128 -8.94 -3.42 -7.46
N LEU A 129 -9.67 -3.22 -8.55
CA LEU A 129 -10.65 -2.16 -8.69
C LEU A 129 -11.92 -2.67 -9.35
N ASP A 130 -13.06 -2.13 -8.93
CA ASP A 130 -14.28 -2.17 -9.73
C ASP A 130 -14.10 -1.23 -10.94
N LYS A 131 -14.73 -1.61 -12.06
CA LYS A 131 -14.83 -0.82 -13.28
C LYS A 131 -15.46 0.56 -13.02
N GLU A 132 -16.44 0.65 -12.14
CA GLU A 132 -17.12 1.91 -11.82
C GLU A 132 -16.18 2.90 -11.10
N ASP A 133 -15.30 2.39 -10.25
CA ASP A 133 -14.34 3.22 -9.49
C ASP A 133 -13.08 3.57 -10.27
N LEU A 134 -12.74 2.81 -11.32
CA LEU A 134 -11.52 3.01 -12.11
C LEU A 134 -11.34 4.46 -12.56
N LYS A 135 -12.40 5.10 -13.08
CA LYS A 135 -12.30 6.46 -13.59
C LYS A 135 -11.96 7.46 -12.49
N THR A 136 -12.65 7.36 -11.36
CA THR A 136 -12.46 8.28 -10.24
C THR A 136 -11.07 8.13 -9.63
N ILE A 137 -10.61 6.89 -9.46
CA ILE A 137 -9.29 6.57 -8.92
C ILE A 137 -8.18 6.96 -9.89
N ALA A 138 -8.33 6.65 -11.18
CA ALA A 138 -7.36 7.06 -12.20
C ALA A 138 -7.25 8.58 -12.27
N ARG A 139 -8.36 9.33 -12.22
CA ARG A 139 -8.31 10.79 -12.12
C ARG A 139 -7.54 11.24 -10.89
N PHE A 140 -7.85 10.72 -9.70
CA PHE A 140 -7.15 11.10 -8.48
C PHE A 140 -5.63 10.86 -8.56
N LEU A 141 -5.21 9.72 -9.10
CA LEU A 141 -3.81 9.34 -9.20
C LEU A 141 -3.04 10.12 -10.27
N LEU A 142 -3.68 10.42 -11.40
CA LEU A 142 -3.04 11.04 -12.57
C LEU A 142 -3.19 12.57 -12.63
N SER A 143 -3.99 13.18 -11.74
CA SER A 143 -4.18 14.64 -11.70
C SER A 143 -2.92 15.37 -11.21
N LYS A 144 -2.31 16.19 -12.08
CA LYS A 144 -1.09 16.98 -11.83
C LYS A 144 -1.33 18.31 -11.07
N PRO A 145 -1.96 18.29 -9.90
CA PRO A 145 -1.21 18.91 -8.79
C PRO A 145 -1.26 18.09 -7.50
N ASN A 146 -1.56 16.79 -7.57
CA ASN A 146 -1.53 15.97 -6.37
C ASN A 146 -0.07 15.69 -5.96
N ASN A 147 0.52 16.60 -5.18
CA ASN A 147 1.91 16.51 -4.70
C ASN A 147 2.24 15.16 -4.02
N ASN A 148 1.22 14.44 -3.52
CA ASN A 148 1.41 13.15 -2.88
C ASN A 148 1.63 12.00 -3.89
N THR A 149 1.36 12.20 -5.19
CA THR A 149 1.58 11.22 -6.26
C THR A 149 2.77 11.55 -7.16
N ASP A 150 3.59 12.54 -6.82
CA ASP A 150 4.71 13.02 -7.65
C ASP A 150 5.73 11.92 -8.04
N TYR A 151 5.87 10.89 -7.20
CA TYR A 151 6.78 9.76 -7.44
C TYR A 151 6.10 8.58 -8.13
N LEU A 152 4.77 8.57 -8.21
CA LEU A 152 4.02 7.45 -8.75
C LEU A 152 4.21 7.43 -10.26
N SER A 153 4.86 6.38 -10.76
CA SER A 153 5.16 6.18 -12.17
C SER A 153 4.56 4.88 -12.72
N THR A 154 3.89 4.11 -11.87
CA THR A 154 3.35 2.81 -12.24
C THR A 154 2.06 2.50 -11.48
N LEU A 155 1.01 2.23 -12.24
CA LEU A 155 -0.26 1.71 -11.76
C LEU A 155 -0.50 0.33 -12.37
N CYS A 156 -0.75 -0.65 -11.52
CA CYS A 156 -1.11 -2.00 -11.93
C CYS A 156 -2.51 -2.35 -11.38
N VAL A 157 -3.44 -2.69 -12.28
CA VAL A 157 -4.78 -3.17 -11.91
C VAL A 157 -4.84 -4.68 -12.09
N SER A 158 -5.05 -5.39 -10.98
CA SER A 158 -5.14 -6.85 -10.90
C SER A 158 -6.61 -7.26 -10.91
N LYS A 159 -7.02 -8.10 -11.88
CA LYS A 159 -8.39 -8.59 -12.15
C LYS A 159 -9.25 -7.68 -13.06
N GLN A 160 -10.17 -8.32 -13.78
CA GLN A 160 -11.11 -7.77 -14.78
C GLN A 160 -10.51 -6.85 -15.86
N GLN A 161 -10.09 -7.42 -16.99
CA GLN A 161 -9.39 -6.65 -18.03
C GLN A 161 -10.26 -6.14 -19.17
N ARG A 162 -11.40 -6.81 -19.42
CA ARG A 162 -12.21 -6.55 -20.60
C ARG A 162 -12.86 -5.18 -20.49
N GLY A 163 -12.31 -4.22 -21.22
CA GLY A 163 -12.81 -2.85 -21.31
C GLY A 163 -12.09 -1.85 -20.40
N LEU A 164 -11.35 -2.27 -19.36
CA LEU A 164 -10.59 -1.32 -18.53
C LEU A 164 -9.49 -0.62 -19.33
N PHE A 165 -8.82 -1.34 -20.23
CA PHE A 165 -7.84 -0.76 -21.15
C PHE A 165 -8.45 0.40 -21.93
N THR A 166 -9.59 0.17 -22.60
CA THR A 166 -10.28 1.20 -23.39
C THR A 166 -10.73 2.36 -22.51
N ILE A 167 -11.28 2.08 -21.33
CA ILE A 167 -11.72 3.13 -20.39
C ILE A 167 -10.55 4.01 -19.96
N LEU A 168 -9.42 3.40 -19.60
CA LEU A 168 -8.23 4.12 -19.14
C LEU A 168 -7.63 4.97 -20.27
N VAL A 169 -7.48 4.40 -21.47
CA VAL A 169 -6.99 5.11 -22.66
C VAL A 169 -7.89 6.29 -22.98
N THR A 170 -9.20 6.05 -23.12
CA THR A 170 -10.16 7.12 -23.42
C THR A 170 -10.16 8.20 -22.34
N LEU A 171 -10.04 7.84 -21.06
CA LEU A 171 -9.96 8.80 -19.96
C LEU A 171 -8.70 9.67 -20.08
N ILE A 172 -7.52 9.05 -20.25
CA ILE A 172 -6.25 9.76 -20.34
C ILE A 172 -6.23 10.70 -21.55
N GLU A 173 -6.69 10.24 -22.70
CA GLU A 173 -6.71 11.02 -23.94
C GLU A 173 -7.76 12.16 -23.90
N SER A 174 -8.97 11.89 -23.42
CA SER A 174 -10.05 12.90 -23.40
C SER A 174 -9.82 14.00 -22.38
N GLU A 175 -9.22 13.67 -21.23
CA GLU A 175 -8.94 14.64 -20.16
C GLU A 175 -7.49 15.16 -20.18
N LYS A 176 -6.66 14.68 -21.12
CA LYS A 176 -5.23 15.03 -21.23
C LYS A 176 -4.47 14.87 -19.92
N LEU A 177 -4.69 13.73 -19.25
CA LEU A 177 -4.11 13.47 -17.92
C LEU A 177 -2.59 13.23 -17.98
N LEU A 178 -2.10 12.61 -19.07
CA LEU A 178 -0.71 12.24 -19.26
C LEU A 178 -0.26 12.57 -20.68
N ASP A 179 0.98 13.02 -20.81
CA ASP A 179 1.59 13.36 -22.10
C ASP A 179 2.34 12.15 -22.69
N ASP A 180 3.15 11.48 -21.86
CA ASP A 180 3.92 10.28 -22.22
C ASP A 180 3.53 9.13 -21.32
N TYR A 181 2.95 8.07 -21.89
CA TYR A 181 2.59 6.89 -21.13
C TYR A 181 2.63 5.61 -21.96
N THR A 182 2.73 4.47 -21.28
CA THR A 182 2.61 3.14 -21.88
C THR A 182 1.56 2.35 -21.12
N ILE A 183 0.65 1.69 -21.85
CA ILE A 183 -0.30 0.74 -21.25
C ILE A 183 -0.06 -0.64 -21.86
N LYS A 184 0.09 -1.66 -21.02
CA LYS A 184 0.17 -3.06 -21.47
C LYS A 184 -0.64 -3.99 -20.59
N VAL A 185 -1.14 -5.04 -21.21
CA VAL A 185 -1.70 -6.20 -20.54
C VAL A 185 -0.62 -7.27 -20.45
N ILE A 186 -0.24 -7.66 -19.22
CA ILE A 186 0.74 -8.72 -18.99
C ILE A 186 0.19 -9.64 -17.89
N ASN A 187 0.15 -10.95 -18.14
CA ASN A 187 -0.34 -11.95 -17.17
C ASN A 187 -1.71 -11.58 -16.55
N GLN A 188 -2.66 -11.14 -17.39
CA GLN A 188 -4.00 -10.73 -16.97
C GLN A 188 -4.04 -9.52 -16.00
N LYS A 189 -2.95 -8.74 -15.93
CA LYS A 189 -2.87 -7.46 -15.21
C LYS A 189 -2.67 -6.30 -16.17
N LEU A 190 -3.36 -5.19 -15.90
CA LEU A 190 -3.27 -3.98 -16.71
C LEU A 190 -2.24 -3.08 -16.06
N TYR A 191 -1.20 -2.73 -16.81
CA TYR A 191 -0.15 -1.85 -16.35
C TYR A 191 -0.23 -0.54 -17.11
N LEU A 192 -0.11 0.56 -16.38
CA LEU A 192 0.10 1.91 -16.89
C LEU A 192 1.43 2.42 -16.31
N TRP A 193 2.30 2.93 -17.18
CA TRP A 193 3.56 3.59 -16.82
C TRP A 193 3.59 5.00 -17.41
N TRP A 194 4.08 5.96 -16.64
CA TRP A 194 4.25 7.38 -17.03
C TRP A 194 5.40 8.03 -16.24
#